data_AF-A0A1V5UM39-F1
#
_entry.id   AF-A0A1V5UM39-F1
#
_cell.length_a   1.000
_cell.length_b   1.000
_cell.length_c   1.000
_cell.angle_alpha   90.00
_cell.angle_beta   90.00
_cell.angle_gamma   90.00
#
_symmetry.space_group_name_H-M   'P 1'
#
loop_
_entity.id
_entity.type
_entity.pdbx_description
1 polymer ?
#
loop_
_entity_poly.entity_id
_entity_poly.type
_entity_poly.pdbx_seq_one_letter_code
_entity_poly.pdbx_strand_id
1 'polypeptide(L)' 'MEAIRINDVVGSDGIFIDIKKLEQFKNKKVEIIILPMDESKKTKQKNARDFAGSISEKDSREMLIAMDECRKIDVGEWK' A
#
# COMPACT_ATOMS: atom_id res chain seq x y z
N MET A 1 21.90 -13.11 -14.25
CA MET A 1 21.19 -14.19 -13.54
C MET A 1 19.73 -13.82 -13.49
N GLU A 2 18.85 -14.68 -13.98
CA GLU A 2 17.40 -14.48 -13.89
C GLU A 2 16.88 -15.29 -12.71
N ALA A 3 16.14 -14.66 -11.81
CA ALA A 3 15.55 -15.30 -10.65
C ALA A 3 14.06 -14.97 -10.58
N ILE A 4 13.23 -15.99 -10.36
CA ILE A 4 11.82 -15.78 -10.05
C ILE A 4 11.68 -15.65 -8.54
N ARG A 5 11.07 -14.55 -8.08
CA ARG A 5 10.63 -14.42 -6.71
C ARG A 5 9.18 -14.88 -6.59
N ILE A 6 8.94 -15.88 -5.74
CA ILE A 6 7.61 -16.37 -5.39
C ILE A 6 7.38 -16.00 -3.93
N ASN A 7 6.42 -15.12 -3.66
CA ASN A 7 5.99 -14.80 -2.31
C ASN A 7 4.73 -15.61 -2.03
N ASP A 8 4.88 -16.74 -1.36
CA ASP A 8 3.76 -17.60 -0.99
C ASP A 8 3.99 -18.19 0.40
N VAL A 9 2.91 -18.67 1.02
CA VAL A 9 2.95 -19.33 2.32
C VAL A 9 3.10 -20.83 2.12
N VAL A 10 4.03 -21.45 2.85
CA VAL A 10 4.17 -22.91 2.84
C VAL A 10 3.03 -23.51 3.67
N GLY A 11 2.06 -24.14 3.00
CA GLY A 11 0.94 -24.82 3.64
C GLY A 11 1.28 -26.24 4.09
N SER A 12 0.28 -26.97 4.59
CA SER A 12 0.41 -28.40 4.96
C SER A 12 0.85 -29.28 3.79
N ASP A 13 0.42 -28.93 2.59
CA ASP A 13 0.75 -29.66 1.36
C ASP A 13 1.98 -29.08 0.63
N GLY A 14 2.69 -28.13 1.27
CA GLY A 14 3.88 -27.47 0.73
C GLY A 14 3.60 -26.16 0.01
N ILE A 15 4.52 -25.77 -0.88
CA ILE A 15 4.42 -24.58 -1.73
C ILE A 15 4.06 -25.00 -3.17
N PHE A 16 3.01 -24.41 -3.72
CA PHE A 16 2.62 -24.68 -5.10
C PHE A 16 3.30 -23.69 -6.06
N ILE A 17 4.06 -24.22 -7.01
CA ILE A 17 4.70 -23.43 -8.07
C ILE A 17 4.05 -23.81 -9.39
N ASP A 18 3.38 -22.84 -10.02
CA ASP A 18 2.77 -23.03 -11.35
C ASP A 18 3.82 -23.43 -12.39
N ILE A 19 3.53 -24.48 -13.15
CA ILE A 19 4.40 -25.01 -14.20
C ILE A 19 4.72 -23.99 -15.27
N LYS A 20 3.81 -23.05 -15.57
CA LYS A 20 4.05 -21.96 -16.52
C LYS A 20 5.23 -21.08 -16.10
N LYS A 21 5.44 -20.91 -14.79
CA LYS A 21 6.59 -20.14 -14.27
C LYS A 21 7.90 -20.91 -14.45
N LEU A 22 7.86 -22.24 -14.50
CA LEU A 22 9.03 -23.10 -14.67
C LEU A 22 9.42 -23.31 -16.14
N GLU A 23 8.50 -23.07 -17.09
CA GLU A 23 8.77 -23.24 -18.53
C GLU A 23 9.98 -22.43 -19.01
N GLN A 24 10.21 -21.22 -18.46
CA GLN A 24 11.36 -20.38 -18.80
C GLN A 24 12.73 -20.97 -18.41
N PHE A 25 12.72 -22.00 -17.55
CA PHE A 25 13.90 -22.71 -17.09
C PHE A 25 14.00 -24.15 -17.65
N LYS A 26 13.21 -24.48 -18.67
CA LYS A 26 13.28 -25.80 -19.32
C LYS A 26 14.71 -26.12 -19.77
N ASN A 27 15.17 -27.33 -19.47
CA ASN A 27 16.53 -27.82 -19.75
C ASN A 27 17.66 -27.04 -19.06
N LYS A 28 17.38 -26.28 -17.99
CA LYS A 28 18.39 -25.60 -17.17
C LYS A 28 18.42 -26.21 -15.77
N LYS A 29 19.60 -26.21 -15.14
CA LYS A 29 19.73 -26.51 -13.71
C LYS A 29 19.32 -25.27 -12.92
N VAL A 30 18.41 -25.44 -11.96
CA VAL A 30 17.89 -24.35 -11.12
C VAL A 30 18.15 -24.64 -9.65
N GLU A 31 18.26 -23.58 -8.86
CA GLU A 31 18.39 -23.62 -7.40
C GLU A 31 17.20 -22.90 -6.78
N ILE A 32 16.64 -23.46 -5.70
CA ILE A 32 15.51 -22.88 -4.97
C ILE A 32 16.05 -22.36 -3.63
N ILE A 33 15.84 -21.06 -3.38
CA ILE A 33 16.24 -20.41 -2.13
C ILE A 33 14.97 -20.07 -1.34
N ILE A 34 14.86 -20.61 -0.12
CA ILE A 34 13.74 -20.34 0.79
C ILE A 34 14.25 -19.40 1.89
N LEU A 35 13.66 -18.21 1.97
CA LEU A 35 13.99 -17.21 2.99
C LEU A 35 12.81 -17.08 3.96
N PRO A 36 12.95 -17.45 5.24
CA PRO A 36 11.89 -17.24 6.21
C PRO A 36 11.63 -15.74 6.35
N MET A 37 10.37 -15.34 6.19
CA MET A 37 9.97 -13.95 6.38
C MET A 37 9.38 -13.79 7.79
N ASP A 38 9.96 -12.89 8.57
CA ASP A 38 9.36 -12.47 9.83
C ASP A 38 8.03 -11.76 9.58
N GLU A 39 6.91 -12.36 10.03
CA GLU A 39 5.57 -11.75 9.95
C GLU A 39 5.45 -10.44 10.76
N SER A 40 6.41 -10.15 11.64
CA SER A 40 6.48 -8.88 12.38
C SER A 40 6.67 -7.67 11.45
N LYS A 41 7.07 -7.91 10.19
CA LYS A 41 7.04 -6.92 9.10
C LYS A 41 5.86 -7.14 8.17
N LYS A 42 4.66 -7.37 8.71
CA LYS A 42 3.44 -6.92 8.02
C LYS A 42 3.63 -5.43 7.76
N THR A 43 4.09 -5.09 6.56
CA THR A 43 3.98 -3.77 5.98
C THR A 43 2.53 -3.39 6.24
N LYS A 44 2.32 -2.45 7.18
CA LYS A 44 1.05 -1.73 7.28
C LYS A 44 0.76 -1.34 5.84
N GLN A 45 -0.25 -1.95 5.23
CA GLN A 45 -0.76 -1.48 3.96
C GLN A 45 -1.06 -0.01 4.22
N LYS A 46 -0.17 0.88 3.77
CA LYS A 46 -0.44 2.30 3.76
C LYS A 46 -1.58 2.41 2.79
N ASN A 47 -2.80 2.51 3.32
CA ASN A 47 -3.94 2.77 2.48
C ASN A 47 -3.61 4.05 1.72
N ALA A 48 -3.95 4.16 0.44
CA ALA A 48 -3.76 5.41 -0.29
C ALA A 48 -4.44 6.61 0.43
N ARG A 49 -5.42 6.32 1.30
CA ARG A 49 -6.04 7.26 2.23
C ARG A 49 -5.10 7.80 3.32
N ASP A 50 -4.05 7.09 3.70
CA ASP A 50 -3.03 7.57 4.65
C ASP A 50 -2.05 8.57 4.00
N PHE A 51 -2.05 8.68 2.66
CA PHE A 51 -1.27 9.67 1.92
C PHE A 51 -1.99 11.03 1.85
N ALA A 52 -3.32 11.02 1.81
CA ALA A 52 -4.14 12.21 2.00
C ALA A 52 -4.23 12.47 3.51
N GLY A 53 -3.23 13.16 4.07
CA GLY A 53 -3.17 13.46 5.50
C GLY A 53 -4.54 13.81 6.08
N SER A 54 -4.91 13.15 7.16
CA SER A 54 -6.18 13.40 7.84
C SER A 54 -6.12 14.76 8.52
N ILE A 55 -6.99 15.68 8.13
CA ILE A 55 -7.21 16.93 8.87
C ILE A 55 -8.03 16.61 10.13
N SER A 56 -7.69 17.21 11.28
CA SER A 56 -8.50 17.02 12.49
C SER A 56 -9.86 17.70 12.33
N GLU A 57 -10.88 17.23 13.06
CA GLU A 57 -12.22 17.86 13.03
C GLU A 57 -12.16 19.34 13.42
N LYS A 58 -11.26 19.70 14.34
CA LYS A 58 -11.03 21.07 14.76
C LYS A 58 -10.48 21.93 13.63
N ASP A 59 -9.41 21.48 12.96
CA ASP A 59 -8.80 22.23 11.87
C ASP A 59 -9.76 22.35 10.67
N SER A 60 -10.57 21.31 10.41
CA SER A 60 -11.61 21.34 9.38
C SER A 60 -12.66 22.41 9.66
N ARG A 61 -13.06 22.56 10.93
CA ARG A 61 -14.04 23.55 11.36
C ARG A 61 -13.50 24.97 11.27
N GLU A 62 -12.24 25.19 11.66
CA GLU A 62 -11.57 26.49 11.52
C GLU A 62 -11.45 26.89 10.05
N MET A 63 -11.11 25.95 9.16
CA MET A 63 -11.02 26.20 7.73
C MET A 63 -12.37 26.59 7.12
N LEU A 64 -13.47 25.94 7.54
CA LEU A 64 -14.83 26.30 7.11
C LEU A 64 -15.25 27.70 7.56
N ILE A 65 -14.89 28.09 8.79
CA ILE A 65 -15.19 29.42 9.32
C ILE A 65 -14.42 30.48 8.52
N ALA A 66 -13.12 30.27 8.28
CA ALA A 66 -12.31 31.20 7.50
C ALA A 66 -12.81 31.36 6.05
N MET A 67 -13.26 30.28 5.41
CA MET A 67 -13.87 30.35 4.07
C MET A 67 -15.17 31.16 4.06
N ASP A 68 -16.01 31.01 5.08
CA ASP A 68 -17.26 31.76 5.21
C ASP A 68 -17.01 33.25 5.49
N GLU A 69 -15.98 33.57 6.28
CA GLU A 69 -15.52 34.94 6.51
C GLU A 69 -15.03 35.60 5.21
N CYS A 70 -14.19 34.91 4.43
CA CYS A 70 -13.75 35.40 3.11
C CYS A 70 -14.95 35.64 2.17
N ARG A 71 -15.93 34.73 2.17
CA ARG A 71 -17.15 34.89 1.37
C ARG A 71 -17.98 36.10 1.80
N LYS A 72 -18.12 36.35 3.11
CA LYS A 72 -18.84 37.54 3.61
C LYS A 72 -18.18 38.85 3.18
N ILE A 73 -16.85 38.86 3.07
CA ILE A 73 -16.10 40.00 2.51
C ILE A 73 -16.44 40.19 1.02
N ASP A 74 -16.42 39.11 0.22
CA ASP A 74 -16.69 39.17 -1.22
C ASP A 74 -18.13 39.57 -1.56
N VAL A 75 -19.10 39.19 -0.71
CA VAL A 75 -20.53 39.51 -0.90
C VAL A 75 -20.92 40.85 -0.26
N GLY A 76 -19.98 41.54 0.39
CA GLY A 76 -20.21 42.84 1.02
C GLY A 76 -21.06 42.79 2.30
N GLU A 77 -21.17 41.62 2.93
CA GLU A 77 -21.93 41.37 4.16
C GLU A 77 -21.06 41.44 5.43
N TRP A 78 -19.86 42.03 5.33
CA TRP A 78 -18.96 42.22 6.45
C TRP A 78 -19.53 43.28 7.41
N LYS A 79 -19.79 42.90 8.68
CA LYS A 79 -20.26 43.81 9.74
C LYS A 79 -19.11 44.26 10.62
#